data_AF-A0A6C0EJ37-F1
#
_entry.id   AF-A0A6C0EJ37-F1
#
_cell.length_a   1.000
_cell.length_b   1.000
_cell.length_c   1.000
_cell.angle_alpha   90.00
_cell.angle_beta   90.00
_cell.angle_gamma   90.00
#
_symmetry.space_group_name_H-M   'P 1'
#
loop_
_entity.id
_entity.type
_entity.pdbx_description
1 polymer ?
#
loop_
_entity_poly.entity_id
_entity_poly.type
_entity_poly.pdbx_seq_one_letter_code
_entity_poly.pdbx_strand_id
1 'polypeptide(L)'
;MSNKNAIDSNINMLKKAEIMYKSDLKNLALNRGKNVDQYENEQVMKSIQEKLNMLRHQKKKAMHEKVSKYQSNSKILQAIYDDNYKSDIIITKQSKEIDYNKNKLDDVENDMATLRRQVEISQNETLKRNNKLFLLKSLFVYLLIIILPILLIKNNTISNTYGLISIGGITCLFVVVILYNFYRHRNINNIQYDVTDWDSPNINDIIAEEKDQSL
;
A
#
# COMPACT_ATOMS: atom_id res chain seq x y z
N MET A 1 60.41 35.48 -26.42
CA MET A 1 61.33 34.82 -25.47
C MET A 1 60.49 33.99 -24.49
N SER A 2 60.79 32.70 -24.33
CA SER A 2 59.90 31.69 -23.74
C SER A 2 59.93 31.67 -22.20
N ASN A 3 58.76 31.59 -21.56
CA ASN A 3 58.55 31.53 -20.10
C ASN A 3 59.27 30.34 -19.43
N LYS A 4 59.53 29.27 -20.20
CA LYS A 4 60.30 28.10 -19.77
C LYS A 4 61.77 28.46 -19.52
N ASN A 5 62.37 29.32 -20.35
CA ASN A 5 63.75 29.79 -20.17
C ASN A 5 63.90 30.66 -18.92
N ALA A 6 62.84 31.39 -18.52
CA ALA A 6 62.83 32.19 -17.29
C ALA A 6 62.74 31.32 -16.03
N ILE A 7 61.90 30.27 -16.05
CA ILE A 7 61.79 29.30 -14.95
C ILE A 7 63.09 28.50 -14.78
N ASP A 8 63.66 28.00 -15.88
CA ASP A 8 64.93 27.26 -15.86
C ASP A 8 66.10 28.14 -15.39
N SER A 9 66.13 29.41 -15.79
CA SER A 9 67.10 30.39 -15.30
C SER A 9 66.94 30.65 -13.80
N ASN A 10 65.72 30.78 -13.28
CA ASN A 10 65.47 30.96 -11.85
C ASN A 10 65.87 29.73 -11.03
N ILE A 11 65.57 28.52 -11.52
CA ILE A 11 66.00 27.27 -10.88
C ILE A 11 67.54 27.19 -10.85
N ASN A 12 68.22 27.55 -11.94
CA ASN A 12 69.68 27.57 -12.00
C ASN A 12 70.29 28.64 -11.07
N MET A 13 69.65 29.81 -10.97
CA MET A 13 70.09 30.88 -10.07
C MET A 13 69.93 30.47 -8.61
N LEU A 14 68.83 29.81 -8.24
CA LEU A 14 68.60 29.25 -6.91
C LEU A 14 69.60 28.14 -6.57
N LYS A 15 69.87 27.22 -7.50
CA LYS A 15 70.92 26.19 -7.33
C LYS A 15 72.30 26.80 -7.14
N LYS A 16 72.64 27.84 -7.91
CA LYS A 16 73.93 28.54 -7.79
C LYS A 16 74.05 29.29 -6.47
N ALA A 17 72.97 29.94 -6.02
CA ALA A 17 72.90 30.59 -4.72
C ALA A 17 73.02 29.58 -3.57
N GLU A 18 72.40 28.41 -3.68
CA GLU A 18 72.54 27.32 -2.71
C GLU A 18 73.99 26.80 -2.64
N ILE A 19 74.66 26.63 -3.79
CA ILE A 19 76.06 26.19 -3.86
C ILE A 19 76.99 27.24 -3.24
N MET A 20 76.80 28.52 -3.58
CA MET A 20 77.57 29.63 -2.99
C MET A 20 77.36 29.70 -1.48
N TYR A 21 76.11 29.60 -1.02
CA TYR A 21 75.78 29.62 0.40
C TYR A 21 76.40 28.44 1.16
N LYS A 22 76.37 27.23 0.59
CA LYS A 22 77.05 26.05 1.17
C LYS A 22 78.57 26.24 1.23
N SER A 23 79.16 26.85 0.19
CA SER A 23 80.59 27.17 0.15
C SER A 23 80.96 28.21 1.21
N ASP A 24 80.16 29.26 1.36
CA ASP A 24 80.40 30.31 2.37
C ASP A 24 80.25 29.78 3.79
N LEU A 25 79.27 28.91 4.05
CA LEU A 25 79.13 28.23 5.33
C LEU A 25 80.31 27.30 5.63
N LYS A 26 80.83 26.60 4.62
CA LYS A 26 82.04 25.77 4.75
C LYS A 26 83.25 26.64 5.08
N ASN A 27 83.44 27.75 4.37
CA ASN A 27 84.55 28.68 4.60
C ASN A 27 84.47 29.37 5.97
N LEU A 28 83.26 29.77 6.43
CA LEU A 28 83.03 30.31 7.77
C LEU A 28 83.33 29.29 8.89
N ALA A 29 83.00 28.02 8.68
CA ALA A 29 83.28 26.96 9.64
C ALA A 29 84.78 26.67 9.74
N LEU A 30 85.49 26.67 8.60
CA LEU A 30 86.95 26.49 8.52
C LEU A 30 87.69 27.69 9.15
N ASN A 31 87.25 28.92 8.90
CA ASN A 31 87.81 30.13 9.53
C ASN A 31 87.59 30.21 11.04
N ARG A 32 86.63 29.43 11.59
CA ARG A 32 86.38 29.29 13.03
C ARG A 32 87.19 28.16 13.68
N GLY A 33 88.13 27.56 12.95
CA GLY A 33 89.06 26.54 13.47
C GLY A 33 88.49 25.12 13.53
N LYS A 34 87.38 24.82 12.86
CA LYS A 34 86.86 23.44 12.75
C LYS A 34 87.64 22.66 11.68
N ASN A 35 88.02 21.41 11.98
CA ASN A 35 88.58 20.49 10.97
C ASN A 35 87.52 20.12 9.92
N VAL A 36 87.95 19.93 8.67
CA VAL A 36 87.08 19.59 7.52
C VAL A 36 86.18 18.38 7.84
N ASP A 37 86.74 17.35 8.46
CA ASP A 37 86.02 16.12 8.83
C ASP A 37 84.90 16.33 9.87
N GLN A 38 85.07 17.31 10.77
CA GLN A 38 84.05 17.63 11.78
C GLN A 38 82.86 18.38 11.16
N TYR A 39 83.12 19.26 10.19
CA TYR A 39 82.07 19.96 9.44
C TYR A 39 81.26 19.01 8.56
N GLU A 40 81.94 18.08 7.88
CA GLU A 40 81.28 17.08 7.04
C GLU A 40 80.40 16.12 7.86
N ASN A 41 80.88 15.67 9.03
CA ASN A 41 80.06 14.86 9.95
C ASN A 41 78.84 15.62 10.50
N GLU A 42 78.96 16.92 10.82
CA GLU A 42 77.86 17.75 11.30
C GLU A 42 76.78 17.95 10.21
N GLN A 43 77.20 18.16 8.96
CA GLN A 43 76.29 18.24 7.81
C GLN A 43 75.60 16.90 7.52
N VAL A 44 76.33 15.78 7.61
CA VAL A 44 75.77 14.43 7.46
C VAL A 44 74.72 14.18 8.56
N MET A 45 75.02 14.46 9.82
CA MET A 45 74.07 14.32 10.92
C MET A 45 72.85 15.20 10.78
N LYS A 46 73.03 16.46 10.34
CA LYS A 46 71.92 17.35 10.03
C LYS A 46 71.02 16.79 8.91
N SER A 47 71.61 16.28 7.83
CA SER A 47 70.86 15.68 6.71
C SER A 47 70.13 14.38 7.11
N ILE A 48 70.74 13.58 7.99
CA ILE A 48 70.12 12.38 8.57
C ILE A 48 68.92 12.79 9.43
N GLN A 49 69.07 13.82 10.26
CA GLN A 49 68.01 14.33 11.12
C GLN A 49 66.86 14.95 10.32
N GLU A 50 67.16 15.67 9.24
CA GLU A 50 66.16 16.18 8.29
C GLU A 50 65.41 15.03 7.61
N LYS A 51 66.10 13.99 7.13
CA LYS A 51 65.46 12.78 6.57
C LYS A 51 64.61 12.05 7.61
N LEU A 52 65.07 11.91 8.85
CA LEU A 52 64.29 11.31 9.95
C LEU A 52 63.03 12.12 10.26
N ASN A 53 63.13 13.44 10.26
CA ASN A 53 61.99 14.33 10.47
C ASN A 53 61.00 14.23 9.29
N MET A 54 61.51 14.15 8.06
CA MET A 54 60.68 13.93 6.86
C MET A 54 59.95 12.58 6.92
N LEU A 55 60.64 11.50 7.28
CA LEU A 55 60.05 10.17 7.45
C LEU A 55 59.01 10.13 8.57
N ARG A 56 59.28 10.79 9.71
CA ARG A 56 58.30 10.94 10.80
C ARG A 56 57.07 11.70 10.33
N HIS A 57 57.25 12.78 9.58
CA HIS A 57 56.16 13.56 9.03
C HIS A 57 55.33 12.75 8.02
N GLN A 58 55.99 12.04 7.10
CA GLN A 58 55.33 11.16 6.13
C GLN A 58 54.57 10.02 6.83
N LYS A 59 55.16 9.39 7.85
CA LYS A 59 54.48 8.34 8.64
C LYS A 59 53.28 8.91 9.39
N LYS A 60 53.40 10.09 10.00
CA LYS A 60 52.28 10.77 10.67
C LYS A 60 51.17 11.10 9.69
N LYS A 61 51.51 11.61 8.50
CA LYS A 61 50.55 11.90 7.43
C LYS A 61 49.85 10.63 6.94
N ALA A 62 50.59 9.57 6.63
CA ALA A 62 50.03 8.29 6.22
C ALA A 62 49.13 7.66 7.31
N MET A 63 49.50 7.79 8.58
CA MET A 63 48.69 7.33 9.69
C MET A 63 47.40 8.16 9.82
N HIS A 64 47.48 9.48 9.69
CA HIS A 64 46.31 10.34 9.71
C HIS A 64 45.36 10.05 8.55
N GLU A 65 45.89 9.84 7.34
CA GLU A 65 45.10 9.43 6.18
C GLU A 65 44.42 8.07 6.41
N LYS A 66 45.12 7.10 7.00
CA LYS A 66 44.51 5.80 7.35
C LYS A 66 43.41 5.94 8.41
N VAL A 67 43.63 6.75 9.45
CA VAL A 67 42.62 7.01 10.49
C VAL A 67 41.40 7.70 9.90
N SER A 68 41.61 8.71 9.04
CA SER A 68 40.53 9.42 8.36
C SER A 68 39.72 8.48 7.45
N LYS A 69 40.40 7.63 6.66
CA LYS A 69 39.73 6.61 5.84
C LYS A 69 38.95 5.62 6.71
N TYR A 70 39.52 5.15 7.82
CA TYR A 70 38.84 4.25 8.74
C TYR A 70 37.57 4.90 9.31
N GLN A 71 37.66 6.14 9.79
CA GLN A 71 36.52 6.90 10.30
C GLN A 71 35.44 7.11 9.24
N SER A 72 35.84 7.43 8.00
CA SER A 72 34.90 7.56 6.88
C SER A 72 34.17 6.25 6.60
N ASN A 73 34.90 5.14 6.52
CA ASN A 73 34.32 3.82 6.26
C ASN A 73 33.40 3.38 7.40
N SER A 74 33.76 3.63 8.66
CA SER A 74 32.92 3.33 9.82
C SER A 74 31.61 4.12 9.80
N LYS A 75 31.63 5.40 9.38
CA LYS A 75 30.43 6.21 9.23
C LYS A 75 29.51 5.68 8.13
N ILE A 76 30.08 5.27 6.99
CA ILE A 76 29.32 4.66 5.90
C ILE A 76 28.68 3.35 6.36
N LEU A 77 29.42 2.50 7.07
CA LEU A 77 28.91 1.22 7.58
C LEU A 77 27.77 1.44 8.58
N GLN A 78 27.91 2.42 9.48
CA GLN A 78 26.85 2.78 10.42
C GLN A 78 25.61 3.29 9.69
N ALA A 79 25.77 4.12 8.66
CA ALA A 79 24.66 4.60 7.86
C ALA A 79 23.92 3.45 7.14
N ILE A 80 24.64 2.46 6.60
CA ILE A 80 24.03 1.27 5.97
C ILE A 80 23.23 0.46 7.01
N TYR A 81 23.78 0.29 8.22
CA TYR A 81 23.09 -0.44 9.29
C TYR A 81 21.81 0.28 9.74
N ASP A 82 21.88 1.59 9.92
CA ASP A 82 20.73 2.43 10.29
C ASP A 82 19.67 2.44 9.19
N ASP A 83 20.07 2.39 7.91
CA ASP A 83 19.16 2.33 6.77
C ASP A 83 18.45 0.98 6.64
N ASN A 84 19.18 -0.13 6.82
CA ASN A 84 18.59 -1.47 6.87
C ASN A 84 17.57 -1.59 8.01
N TYR A 85 17.89 -1.10 9.19
CA TYR A 85 16.97 -1.12 10.33
C TYR A 85 15.70 -0.30 10.06
N LYS A 86 15.83 0.87 9.41
CA LYS A 86 14.67 1.66 8.95
C LYS A 86 13.85 0.91 7.91
N SER A 87 14.50 0.24 6.97
CA SER A 87 13.83 -0.57 5.95
C SER A 87 13.03 -1.70 6.58
N ASP A 88 13.61 -2.45 7.53
CA ASP A 88 12.91 -3.54 8.23
C ASP A 88 11.70 -3.04 9.02
N ILE A 89 11.82 -1.89 9.70
CA ILE A 89 10.68 -1.25 10.38
C ILE A 89 9.58 -0.86 9.38
N ILE A 90 9.95 -0.29 8.22
CA ILE A 90 8.99 0.11 7.20
C ILE A 90 8.27 -1.12 6.62
N ILE A 91 9.01 -2.18 6.27
CA ILE A 91 8.46 -3.43 5.77
C ILE A 91 7.51 -4.05 6.81
N THR A 92 7.88 -4.05 8.09
CA THR A 92 7.03 -4.57 9.17
C THR A 92 5.74 -3.75 9.30
N LYS A 93 5.82 -2.42 9.20
CA LYS A 93 4.62 -1.56 9.22
C LYS A 93 3.72 -1.81 8.01
N GLN A 94 4.31 -1.92 6.82
CA GLN A 94 3.58 -2.20 5.59
C GLN A 94 2.89 -3.57 5.65
N SER A 95 3.55 -4.60 6.17
CA SER A 95 2.93 -5.92 6.38
C SER A 95 1.72 -5.81 7.29
N LYS A 96 1.84 -5.12 8.44
CA LYS A 96 0.72 -4.91 9.37
C LYS A 96 -0.44 -4.15 8.74
N GLU A 97 -0.16 -3.13 7.93
CA GLU A 97 -1.19 -2.38 7.20
C GLU A 97 -1.86 -3.24 6.12
N ILE A 98 -1.11 -4.09 5.43
CA ILE A 98 -1.65 -5.05 4.45
C ILE A 98 -2.56 -6.06 5.14
N ASP A 99 -2.13 -6.65 6.26
CA ASP A 99 -2.92 -7.62 7.02
C ASP A 99 -4.21 -6.96 7.56
N TYR A 100 -4.11 -5.74 8.11
CA TYR A 100 -5.26 -4.98 8.54
C TYR A 100 -6.24 -4.70 7.39
N ASN A 101 -5.73 -4.28 6.22
CA ASN A 101 -6.57 -4.04 5.05
C ASN A 101 -7.21 -5.31 4.52
N LYS A 102 -6.51 -6.45 4.57
CA LYS A 102 -7.05 -7.75 4.18
C LYS A 102 -8.23 -8.14 5.06
N ASN A 103 -8.06 -8.09 6.39
CA ASN A 103 -9.15 -8.41 7.32
C ASN A 103 -10.35 -7.48 7.10
N LYS A 104 -10.10 -6.18 6.87
CA LYS A 104 -11.17 -5.23 6.56
C LYS A 104 -11.89 -5.51 5.24
N LEU A 105 -11.19 -6.04 4.24
CA LEU A 105 -11.81 -6.47 2.99
C LEU A 105 -12.69 -7.70 3.19
N ASP A 106 -12.21 -8.67 3.98
CA ASP A 106 -12.97 -9.88 4.33
C ASP A 106 -14.26 -9.49 5.12
N ASP A 107 -14.16 -8.56 6.07
CA ASP A 107 -15.31 -8.02 6.79
C ASP A 107 -16.32 -7.34 5.85
N VAL A 108 -15.84 -6.53 4.91
CA VAL A 108 -16.70 -5.86 3.92
C VAL A 108 -17.38 -6.85 2.98
N GLU A 109 -16.69 -7.94 2.61
CA GLU A 109 -17.26 -9.01 1.80
C GLU A 109 -18.41 -9.72 2.55
N ASN A 110 -18.20 -10.03 3.83
CA ASN A 110 -19.21 -10.61 4.71
C ASN A 110 -20.42 -9.67 4.91
N ASP A 111 -20.17 -8.38 5.11
CA ASP A 111 -21.20 -7.35 5.20
C ASP A 111 -21.98 -7.23 3.88
N MET A 112 -21.30 -7.27 2.73
CA MET A 112 -21.95 -7.25 1.42
C MET A 112 -22.84 -8.48 1.21
N ALA A 113 -22.38 -9.67 1.59
CA ALA A 113 -23.18 -10.89 1.52
C ALA A 113 -24.43 -10.78 2.39
N THR A 114 -24.29 -10.23 3.60
CA THR A 114 -25.41 -10.01 4.53
C THR A 114 -26.39 -8.97 4.00
N LEU A 115 -25.92 -7.86 3.45
CA LEU A 115 -26.76 -6.83 2.84
C LEU A 115 -27.51 -7.37 1.62
N ARG A 116 -26.83 -8.13 0.75
CA ARG A 116 -27.45 -8.79 -0.39
C ARG A 116 -28.59 -9.68 0.08
N ARG A 117 -28.37 -10.50 1.11
CA ARG A 117 -29.40 -11.34 1.73
C ARG A 117 -30.58 -10.51 2.26
N GLN A 118 -30.32 -9.42 2.97
CA GLN A 118 -31.40 -8.56 3.48
C GLN A 118 -32.23 -7.92 2.35
N VAL A 119 -31.57 -7.50 1.26
CA VAL A 119 -32.26 -6.95 0.08
C VAL A 119 -33.13 -8.03 -0.57
N GLU A 120 -32.62 -9.24 -0.76
CA GLU A 120 -33.38 -10.36 -1.32
C GLU A 120 -34.60 -10.70 -0.45
N ILE A 121 -34.45 -10.75 0.88
CA ILE A 121 -35.56 -10.93 1.82
C ILE A 121 -36.59 -9.81 1.68
N SER A 122 -36.14 -8.54 1.68
CA SER A 122 -37.01 -7.37 1.57
C SER A 122 -37.79 -7.32 0.24
N GLN A 123 -37.14 -7.68 -0.87
CA GLN A 123 -37.76 -7.80 -2.18
C GLN A 123 -38.82 -8.91 -2.19
N ASN A 124 -38.50 -10.07 -1.62
CA ASN A 124 -39.43 -11.19 -1.50
C ASN A 124 -40.66 -10.84 -0.65
N GLU A 125 -40.47 -10.17 0.48
CA GLU A 125 -41.58 -9.68 1.31
C GLU A 125 -42.45 -8.66 0.57
N THR A 126 -41.82 -7.75 -0.17
CA THR A 126 -42.52 -6.74 -0.98
C THR A 126 -43.36 -7.38 -2.07
N LEU A 127 -42.82 -8.39 -2.77
CA LEU A 127 -43.56 -9.15 -3.79
C LEU A 127 -44.75 -9.88 -3.18
N LYS A 128 -44.56 -10.60 -2.05
CA LYS A 128 -45.66 -11.27 -1.33
C LYS A 128 -46.77 -10.29 -0.93
N ARG A 129 -46.40 -9.12 -0.39
CA ARG A 129 -47.36 -8.07 -0.02
C ARG A 129 -48.10 -7.54 -1.24
N ASN A 130 -47.39 -7.29 -2.35
CA ASN A 130 -47.99 -6.78 -3.57
C ASN A 130 -49.01 -7.77 -4.16
N ASN A 131 -48.75 -9.08 -4.10
CA ASN A 131 -49.71 -10.08 -4.56
C ASN A 131 -50.97 -10.13 -3.70
N LYS A 132 -50.82 -10.07 -2.37
CA LYS A 132 -51.97 -10.00 -1.47
C LYS A 132 -52.83 -8.77 -1.77
N LEU A 133 -52.20 -7.62 -2.01
CA LEU A 133 -52.88 -6.39 -2.42
C LEU A 133 -53.54 -6.52 -3.81
N PHE A 134 -52.89 -7.18 -4.76
CA PHE A 134 -53.45 -7.42 -6.09
C PHE A 134 -54.70 -8.29 -6.03
N LEU A 135 -54.68 -9.39 -5.29
CA LEU A 135 -55.84 -10.27 -5.10
C LEU A 135 -56.98 -9.54 -4.41
N LEU A 136 -56.68 -8.77 -3.36
CA LEU A 136 -57.69 -7.99 -2.64
C LEU A 136 -58.35 -6.94 -3.54
N LYS A 137 -57.56 -6.18 -4.30
CA LYS A 137 -58.06 -5.19 -5.27
C LYS A 137 -58.91 -5.84 -6.36
N SER A 138 -58.45 -6.97 -6.89
CA SER A 138 -59.17 -7.70 -7.94
C SER A 138 -60.52 -8.23 -7.44
N LEU A 139 -60.56 -8.78 -6.22
CA LEU A 139 -61.79 -9.23 -5.58
C LEU A 139 -62.76 -8.07 -5.32
N PHE A 140 -62.25 -6.93 -4.88
CA PHE A 140 -63.07 -5.73 -4.67
C PHE A 140 -63.68 -5.20 -5.98
N VAL A 141 -62.89 -5.11 -7.04
CA VAL A 141 -63.38 -4.70 -8.38
C VAL A 141 -64.43 -5.68 -8.91
N TYR A 142 -64.21 -6.98 -8.72
CA TYR A 142 -65.17 -8.01 -9.11
C TYR A 142 -66.52 -7.86 -8.38
N LEU A 143 -66.50 -7.66 -7.06
CA LEU A 143 -67.72 -7.42 -6.27
C LEU A 143 -68.47 -6.17 -6.76
N LEU A 144 -67.76 -5.07 -7.04
CA LEU A 144 -68.36 -3.85 -7.58
C LEU A 144 -69.05 -4.09 -8.92
N ILE A 145 -68.40 -4.83 -9.83
CA ILE A 145 -68.96 -5.11 -11.16
C ILE A 145 -70.18 -6.02 -11.07
N ILE A 146 -70.20 -7.00 -10.17
CA ILE A 146 -71.34 -7.92 -9.99
C ILE A 146 -72.58 -7.23 -9.41
N ILE A 147 -72.41 -6.17 -8.62
CA ILE A 147 -73.55 -5.43 -8.08
C ILE A 147 -74.42 -4.82 -9.20
N LEU A 148 -73.82 -4.43 -10.33
CA LEU A 148 -74.57 -3.84 -11.45
C LEU A 148 -75.63 -4.78 -12.05
N PRO A 149 -75.32 -6.00 -12.52
CA PRO A 149 -76.34 -6.92 -13.02
C PRO A 149 -77.33 -7.32 -11.92
N ILE A 150 -76.91 -7.46 -10.66
CA ILE A 150 -77.82 -7.76 -9.55
C ILE A 150 -78.87 -6.64 -9.37
N LEU A 151 -78.44 -5.37 -9.41
CA LEU A 151 -79.34 -4.23 -9.31
C LEU A 151 -80.29 -4.15 -10.51
N LEU A 152 -79.80 -4.42 -11.73
CA LEU A 152 -80.63 -4.43 -12.95
C LEU A 152 -81.68 -5.53 -12.94
N ILE A 153 -81.35 -6.71 -12.42
CA ILE A 153 -82.31 -7.81 -12.17
C ILE A 153 -83.37 -7.37 -11.16
N LYS A 154 -82.94 -6.82 -10.02
CA LYS A 154 -83.86 -6.39 -8.95
C LYS A 154 -84.82 -5.29 -9.40
N ASN A 155 -84.38 -4.41 -10.30
CA ASN A 155 -85.19 -3.33 -10.85
C ASN A 155 -86.08 -3.77 -12.03
N ASN A 156 -86.19 -5.08 -12.30
CA ASN A 156 -86.96 -5.65 -13.42
C ASN A 156 -86.60 -5.04 -14.80
N THR A 157 -85.40 -4.46 -14.95
CA THR A 157 -84.95 -3.86 -16.21
C THR A 157 -84.47 -4.93 -17.19
N ILE A 158 -83.94 -6.04 -16.66
CA ILE A 158 -83.44 -7.20 -17.41
C ILE A 158 -84.10 -8.46 -16.85
N SER A 159 -84.37 -9.47 -17.70
CA SER A 159 -84.90 -10.76 -17.23
C SER A 159 -83.88 -11.52 -16.38
N ASN A 160 -84.36 -12.34 -15.44
CA ASN A 160 -83.51 -13.17 -14.59
C ASN A 160 -82.54 -14.05 -15.38
N THR A 161 -82.96 -14.57 -16.54
CA THR A 161 -82.12 -15.41 -17.40
C THR A 161 -80.92 -14.65 -17.98
N TYR A 162 -81.14 -13.47 -18.56
CA TYR A 162 -80.05 -12.65 -19.11
C TYR A 162 -79.12 -12.11 -18.01
N GLY A 163 -79.67 -11.78 -16.84
CA GLY A 163 -78.89 -11.37 -15.69
C GLY A 163 -77.94 -12.46 -15.18
N LEU A 164 -78.42 -13.70 -15.07
CA LEU A 164 -77.59 -14.85 -14.69
C LEU A 164 -76.49 -15.14 -15.73
N ILE A 165 -76.79 -15.04 -17.03
CA ILE A 165 -75.80 -15.19 -18.10
C ILE A 165 -74.70 -14.12 -17.98
N SER A 166 -75.08 -12.86 -17.73
CA SER A 166 -74.12 -11.77 -17.54
C SER A 166 -73.22 -12.00 -16.33
N ILE A 167 -73.78 -12.43 -15.19
CA ILE A 167 -73.00 -12.76 -13.98
C ILE A 167 -72.04 -13.91 -14.29
N GLY A 168 -72.51 -14.98 -14.95
CA GLY A 168 -71.68 -16.11 -15.35
C GLY A 168 -70.49 -15.70 -16.23
N GLY A 169 -70.71 -14.81 -17.19
CA GLY A 169 -69.66 -14.26 -18.05
C GLY A 169 -68.60 -13.47 -17.26
N ILE A 170 -69.03 -12.59 -16.36
CA ILE A 170 -68.13 -11.80 -15.50
C ILE A 170 -67.31 -12.73 -14.58
N THR A 171 -67.95 -13.73 -13.98
CA THR A 171 -67.30 -14.72 -13.11
C THR A 171 -66.26 -15.54 -13.88
N CYS A 172 -66.57 -15.98 -15.10
CA CYS A 172 -65.63 -16.70 -15.95
C CYS A 172 -64.37 -15.87 -16.23
N LEU A 173 -64.55 -14.60 -16.61
CA LEU A 173 -63.44 -13.67 -16.85
C LEU A 173 -62.59 -13.46 -15.60
N PHE A 174 -63.23 -13.31 -14.43
CA PHE A 174 -62.52 -13.17 -13.16
C PHE A 174 -61.67 -14.41 -12.81
N VAL A 175 -62.22 -15.61 -13.00
CA VAL A 175 -61.48 -16.87 -12.79
C VAL A 175 -60.27 -16.95 -13.72
N VAL A 176 -60.40 -16.57 -14.98
CA VAL A 176 -59.28 -16.54 -15.94
C VAL A 176 -58.18 -15.57 -15.47
N VAL A 177 -58.55 -14.39 -14.97
CA VAL A 177 -57.57 -13.41 -14.43
C VAL A 177 -56.83 -13.97 -13.21
N ILE A 178 -57.54 -14.64 -12.29
CA ILE A 178 -56.92 -15.29 -11.13
C ILE A 178 -55.98 -16.41 -11.58
N LEU A 179 -56.41 -17.28 -12.48
CA LEU A 179 -55.61 -18.40 -12.98
C LEU A 179 -54.36 -17.91 -13.71
N TYR A 180 -54.48 -16.87 -14.53
CA TYR A 180 -53.35 -16.25 -15.19
C TYR A 180 -52.37 -15.64 -14.19
N ASN A 181 -52.87 -14.93 -13.17
CA ASN A 181 -52.03 -14.38 -12.11
C ASN A 181 -51.31 -15.50 -11.34
N PHE A 182 -52.03 -16.56 -10.99
CA PHE A 182 -51.48 -17.72 -10.28
C PHE A 182 -50.43 -18.46 -11.12
N TYR A 183 -50.68 -18.68 -12.41
CA TYR A 183 -49.73 -19.31 -13.33
C TYR A 183 -48.44 -18.49 -13.44
N ARG A 184 -48.56 -17.16 -13.64
CA ARG A 184 -47.42 -16.25 -13.68
C ARG A 184 -46.62 -16.29 -12.38
N HIS A 185 -47.32 -16.33 -11.23
CA HIS A 185 -46.65 -16.35 -9.92
C HIS A 185 -45.99 -17.68 -9.59
N ARG A 186 -46.62 -18.80 -9.95
CA ARG A 186 -46.04 -20.14 -9.74
C ARG A 186 -44.75 -20.33 -10.54
N ASN A 187 -44.70 -19.80 -11.77
CA ASN A 187 -43.52 -19.92 -12.63
C ASN A 187 -42.34 -19.04 -12.15
N ILE A 188 -42.62 -17.93 -11.47
CA ILE A 188 -41.59 -17.05 -10.88
C ILE A 188 -41.12 -17.59 -9.52
N ASN A 189 -42.02 -18.18 -8.73
CA ASN A 189 -41.70 -18.70 -7.40
C ASN A 189 -40.67 -19.84 -7.45
N ASN A 190 -40.65 -20.69 -8.48
CA ASN A 190 -39.70 -21.80 -8.53
C ASN A 190 -38.24 -21.37 -8.70
N ILE A 191 -37.98 -20.13 -9.10
CA ILE A 191 -36.62 -19.57 -9.27
C ILE A 191 -36.22 -18.70 -8.07
N GLN A 192 -37.20 -18.20 -7.30
CA GLN A 192 -36.99 -17.25 -6.20
C GLN A 192 -37.16 -17.87 -4.80
N TYR A 193 -37.74 -19.08 -4.71
CA TYR A 193 -38.03 -19.79 -3.45
C TYR A 193 -37.35 -21.14 -3.32
N ASP A 194 -36.55 -21.56 -4.30
CA ASP A 194 -35.44 -22.44 -3.95
C ASP A 194 -34.58 -21.60 -3.02
N VAL A 195 -34.80 -21.85 -1.73
CA VAL A 195 -33.85 -21.56 -0.68
C VAL A 195 -32.58 -22.20 -1.23
N THR A 196 -31.70 -21.41 -1.83
CA THR A 196 -30.30 -21.81 -1.88
C THR A 196 -30.03 -22.20 -0.43
N ASP A 197 -29.79 -23.48 -0.18
CA ASP A 197 -29.34 -23.96 1.12
C ASP A 197 -28.00 -23.28 1.32
N TRP A 198 -28.05 -22.03 1.79
CA TRP A 198 -26.89 -21.27 2.16
C TRP A 198 -26.41 -21.96 3.42
N ASP A 199 -25.25 -22.63 3.34
CA ASP A 199 -24.56 -23.17 4.50
C ASP A 199 -24.57 -22.09 5.58
N SER A 200 -25.43 -22.27 6.58
CA SER A 200 -25.40 -21.43 7.77
C SER A 200 -24.01 -21.63 8.35
N PRO A 201 -23.19 -20.57 8.53
CA PRO A 201 -21.86 -20.73 9.09
C PRO A 201 -21.99 -21.54 10.36
N ASN A 202 -21.31 -22.68 10.40
CA ASN A 202 -21.42 -23.61 11.50
C ASN A 202 -20.94 -22.85 12.74
N ILE A 203 -21.80 -22.76 13.77
CA ILE A 203 -21.48 -22.00 14.99
C ILE A 203 -20.15 -22.48 15.59
N ASN A 204 -19.78 -23.74 15.34
CA ASN A 204 -18.50 -24.31 15.76
C ASN A 204 -17.28 -23.69 15.05
N ASP A 205 -17.40 -23.23 13.81
CA ASP A 205 -16.31 -22.60 13.06
C ASP A 205 -16.06 -21.18 13.58
N ILE A 206 -17.13 -20.45 13.91
CA ILE A 206 -17.05 -19.11 14.53
C ILE A 206 -16.41 -19.19 15.93
N ILE A 207 -16.77 -20.20 16.72
CA ILE A 207 -16.21 -20.42 18.06
C ILE A 207 -14.73 -20.87 18.00
N ALA A 208 -14.31 -21.53 16.91
CA ALA A 208 -12.93 -21.93 16.72
C ALA A 208 -12.03 -20.73 16.40
N GLU A 209 -12.47 -19.82 15.51
CA GLU A 209 -11.74 -18.58 15.21
C GLU A 209 -11.61 -17.66 16.43
N GLU A 210 -12.65 -17.54 17.26
CA GLU A 210 -12.63 -16.69 18.46
C GLU A 210 -11.63 -17.19 19.52
N LYS A 211 -11.40 -18.52 19.58
CA LYS A 211 -10.40 -19.11 20.48
C LYS A 211 -8.97 -18.90 20.01
N ASP A 212 -8.72 -19.00 18.70
CA ASP A 212 -7.37 -18.81 18.15
C ASP A 212 -6.89 -17.35 18.19
N GLN A 213 -7.81 -16.37 18.25
CA GLN A 213 -7.45 -14.96 18.45
C GLN A 213 -7.20 -14.57 19.92
N SER A 214 -7.51 -15.46 20.88
CA SER A 214 -7.40 -15.19 22.33
C SER A 214 -6.13 -15.74 22.98
N LEU A 215 -5.23 -16.34 22.18
CA LEU A 215 -3.91 -16.86 22.56
C LEU A 215 -2.79 -15.99 21.97
#